data_AF-A0A966FNF8-F1
#
_entry.id   AF-A0A966FNF8-F1
#
_cell.length_a   1.000
_cell.length_b   1.000
_cell.length_c   1.000
_cell.angle_alpha   90.00
_cell.angle_beta   90.00
_cell.angle_gamma   90.00
#
_symmetry.space_group_name_H-M   'P 1'
#
loop_
_entity.id
_entity.type
_entity.pdbx_description
1 polymer ?
#
loop_
_entity_poly.entity_id
_entity_poly.type
_entity_poly.pdbx_seq_one_letter_code
_entity_poly.pdbx_strand_id
1 'polypeptide(L)' 'MEETGKPLGRLEALLEAERCLYCFDAPCEKVCPANVPIPEFIHSIKTNNLQGAREI' A
#
# COMPACT_ATOMS: atom_id res chain seq x y z
N MET A 1 -15.17 -16.36 13.48
CA MET A 1 -14.02 -15.96 12.65
C MET A 1 -13.72 -14.54 13.09
N GLU A 2 -12.79 -14.40 14.04
CA GLU A 2 -12.52 -13.11 14.64
C GLU A 2 -11.75 -12.27 13.62
N GLU A 3 -12.36 -11.20 13.14
CA GLU A 3 -11.73 -10.23 12.24
C GLU A 3 -10.76 -9.39 13.08
N THR A 4 -9.62 -9.99 13.43
CA THR A 4 -8.57 -9.37 14.25
C THR A 4 -7.79 -8.36 13.43
N GLY A 5 -8.35 -7.16 13.28
CA GLY A 5 -7.65 -6.02 12.69
C GLY A 5 -8.56 -4.82 12.54
N LYS A 6 -8.48 -3.86 13.45
CA LYS A 6 -9.15 -2.56 13.27
C LYS A 6 -8.60 -1.92 11.99
N PRO A 7 -9.45 -1.44 11.05
CA PRO A 7 -8.98 -0.73 9.87
C PRO A 7 -8.26 0.57 10.29
N LEU A 8 -7.17 0.89 9.60
CA LEU A 8 -6.45 2.13 9.82
C LEU A 8 -7.35 3.32 9.46
N GLY A 9 -7.36 4.34 10.32
CA GLY A 9 -7.91 5.64 9.96
C GLY A 9 -7.06 6.29 8.87
N ARG A 10 -7.63 7.31 8.19
CA ARG A 10 -6.95 7.98 7.08
C ARG A 10 -5.55 8.47 7.42
N LEU A 11 -5.37 9.12 8.58
CA LEU A 11 -4.07 9.62 8.99
C LEU A 11 -3.07 8.49 9.28
N GLU A 12 -3.53 7.42 9.93
CA GLU A 12 -2.71 6.25 10.24
C GLU A 12 -2.25 5.55 8.95
N ALA A 13 -3.14 5.42 7.97
CA ALA A 13 -2.80 4.85 6.65
C ALA A 13 -1.78 5.70 5.90
N LEU A 14 -1.89 7.04 5.94
CA LEU A 14 -0.91 7.94 5.33
C LEU A 14 0.46 7.80 6.02
N LEU A 15 0.49 7.80 7.35
CA LEU A 15 1.72 7.64 8.13
C LEU A 15 2.39 6.28 7.88
N GLU A 16 1.61 5.21 7.72
CA GLU A 16 2.17 3.90 7.38
C GLU A 16 2.67 3.86 5.93
N ALA A 17 1.96 4.50 4.99
CA ALA A 17 2.40 4.60 3.60
C ALA A 17 3.72 5.39 3.44
N GLU A 18 3.98 6.37 4.30
CA GLU A 18 5.25 7.10 4.36
C GLU A 18 6.45 6.21 4.70
N ARG A 19 6.24 5.04 5.32
CA ARG A 19 7.32 4.10 5.66
C ARG A 19 7.79 3.26 4.47
N CYS A 20 7.04 3.26 3.36
CA CYS A 20 7.46 2.60 2.13
C CYS A 20 8.69 3.31 1.53
N LEU A 21 9.75 2.55 1.30
CA LEU A 21 11.02 3.07 0.77
C LEU A 21 11.01 3.23 -0.76
N TYR A 22 9.94 2.79 -1.43
CA TYR A 22 9.83 2.80 -2.89
C TYR A 22 11.06 2.17 -3.58
N CYS A 23 11.39 0.95 -3.16
CA CYS A 23 12.57 0.23 -3.60
C CYS A 23 12.57 0.02 -5.12
N PHE A 24 13.69 0.26 -5.79
CA PHE A 24 13.85 -0.04 -7.22
C PHE A 24 13.66 -1.54 -7.52
N ASP A 25 14.27 -2.39 -6.70
CA ASP A 25 14.14 -3.85 -6.81
C ASP A 25 13.13 -4.38 -5.79
N ALA A 26 11.88 -3.93 -5.87
CA ALA A 26 10.86 -4.17 -4.86
C ALA A 26 10.59 -5.67 -4.64
N PRO A 27 11.02 -6.26 -3.49
CA PRO A 27 10.80 -7.68 -3.25
C PRO A 27 9.32 -7.97 -2.96
N CYS A 28 8.59 -6.99 -2.41
CA CYS A 28 7.16 -7.12 -2.12
C CYS A 28 6.33 -7.42 -3.37
N GLU A 29 6.65 -6.78 -4.50
CA GLU A 29 5.99 -7.02 -5.78
C GLU A 29 6.35 -8.39 -6.36
N LYS A 30 7.64 -8.76 -6.36
CA LYS A 30 8.14 -10.03 -6.91
C LYS A 30 7.55 -11.27 -6.25
N VAL A 31 7.28 -11.20 -4.93
CA VAL A 31 6.74 -12.34 -4.17
C VAL A 31 5.21 -12.36 -4.17
N CYS A 32 4.56 -11.30 -4.65
CA CYS A 32 3.11 -11.23 -4.68
C CYS A 32 2.58 -12.19 -5.76
N PRO A 33 1.77 -13.21 -5.43
CA PRO A 33 1.27 -14.18 -6.42
C PRO A 33 0.33 -13.55 -7.45
N ALA A 34 -0.25 -12.39 -7.15
CA ALA A 34 -1.13 -11.65 -8.04
C ALA A 34 -0.39 -10.59 -8.89
N ASN A 35 0.93 -10.42 -8.71
CA ASN A 35 1.74 -9.40 -9.39
C ASN A 35 1.18 -7.98 -9.23
N VAL A 36 0.70 -7.64 -8.04
CA VAL A 36 0.25 -6.28 -7.73
C VAL A 36 1.47 -5.36 -7.63
N PRO A 37 1.48 -4.18 -8.28
CA PRO A 37 2.55 -3.19 -8.13
C PRO A 37 2.41 -2.47 -6.78
N ILE A 38 2.78 -3.19 -5.71
CA ILE A 38 2.65 -2.77 -4.31
C ILE A 38 3.33 -1.41 -4.03
N PRO A 39 4.54 -1.11 -4.55
CA PRO A 39 5.16 0.20 -4.34
C PRO A 39 4.30 1.34 -4.88
N GLU A 40 3.72 1.19 -6.07
CA GLU A 40 2.86 2.19 -6.71
C GLU A 40 1.53 2.34 -5.98
N PHE A 41 0.94 1.23 -5.52
CA PHE A 41 -0.26 1.24 -4.69
C PHE A 41 -0.05 2.06 -3.41
N ILE A 42 1.02 1.76 -2.66
CA ILE A 42 1.33 2.47 -1.42
C ILE A 42 1.68 3.94 -1.70
N HIS A 43 2.38 4.22 -2.79
CA HIS A 43 2.69 5.60 -3.19
C HIS A 43 1.42 6.41 -3.54
N SER A 44 0.43 5.77 -4.17
CA SER A 44 -0.86 6.39 -4.44
C SER A 44 -1.61 6.71 -3.14
N ILE A 45 -1.52 5.88 -2.11
CA ILE A 45 -2.05 6.20 -0.77
C ILE A 45 -1.28 7.37 -0.17
N LYS A 46 0.05 7.33 -0.17
CA LYS A 46 0.93 8.39 0.36
C LYS A 46 0.63 9.77 -0.23
N THR A 47 0.39 9.84 -1.53
CA THR A 47 0.04 11.07 -2.25
C THR A 47 -1.44 11.44 -2.16
N ASN A 48 -2.21 10.71 -1.34
CA ASN A 48 -3.65 10.87 -1.15
C ASN A 48 -4.46 10.70 -2.45
N ASN A 49 -3.91 9.96 -3.43
CA ASN A 49 -4.58 9.53 -4.66
C ASN A 49 -5.25 8.16 -4.45
N LEU A 50 -6.32 8.14 -3.66
CA LEU A 50 -7.07 6.90 -3.36
C LEU A 50 -7.76 6.30 -4.60
N GLN A 51 -8.11 7.13 -5.58
CA GLN A 51 -8.69 6.66 -6.84
C GLN A 51 -7.66 5.88 -7.65
N GLY A 52 -6.46 6.44 -7.83
CA GLY A 52 -5.35 5.72 -8.49
C GLY A 52 -4.97 4.45 -7.76
N ALA A 53 -4.94 4.47 -6.42
CA ALA A 53 -4.67 3.27 -5.62
C ALA A 53 -5.70 2.14 -5.87
N ARG A 54 -6.96 2.47 -6.17
CA ARG A 54 -8.02 1.47 -6.39
C ARG A 54 -7.97 0.85 -7.80
N GLU A 55 -7.35 1.53 -8.75
CA GLU A 55 -7.25 1.11 -10.15
C GLU A 55 -6.01 0.24 -10.41
N ILE A 56 -5.13 0.13 -9.41
CA ILE A 56 -4.00 -0.79 -9.32
C ILE A 56 -4.48 -2.17 -8.86
#